data_AF-A0A3C0CHP2-F1
#
_entry.id   AF-A0A3C0CHP2-F1
#
_cell.length_a   1.000
_cell.length_b   1.000
_cell.length_c   1.000
_cell.angle_alpha   90.00
_cell.angle_beta   90.00
_cell.angle_gamma   90.00
#
_symmetry.space_group_name_H-M   'P 1'
#
loop_
_entity.id
_entity.type
_entity.pdbx_description
1 polymer ?
#
loop_
_entity_poly.entity_id
_entity_poly.type
_entity_poly.pdbx_seq_one_letter_code
_entity_poly.pdbx_strand_id
1 'polypeptide(L)' 'MAKIQIHTSDMERAAKELKAGDEVLLSGIVYTARDAAHKRICAMLDRGEKPPFPLSG' A
#
# COMPACT_ATOMS: atom_id res chain seq x y z
N MET A 1 -11.92 -15.81 12.72
CA MET A 1 -11.93 -14.80 11.66
C MET A 1 -12.54 -13.54 12.23
N ALA A 2 -11.73 -12.51 12.46
CA ALA A 2 -12.24 -11.21 12.87
C ALA A 2 -12.60 -10.41 11.60
N LYS A 3 -13.68 -9.63 11.66
CA LYS A 3 -14.00 -8.62 10.65
C LYS A 3 -13.50 -7.28 11.16
N ILE A 4 -12.59 -6.65 10.42
CA ILE A 4 -11.89 -5.43 10.84
C ILE A 4 -12.15 -4.34 9.79
N GLN A 5 -12.50 -3.13 10.24
CA GLN A 5 -12.67 -1.98 9.36
C GLN A 5 -11.45 -1.07 9.51
N ILE A 6 -10.83 -0.71 8.39
CA ILE A 6 -9.62 0.09 8.38
C ILE A 6 -9.80 1.23 7.38
N HIS A 7 -9.43 2.45 7.76
CA HIS A 7 -9.26 3.55 6.83
C HIS A 7 -7.80 3.62 6.37
N THR A 8 -7.52 4.00 5.12
CA THR A 8 -6.16 3.97 4.55
C THR A 8 -5.16 4.85 5.32
N SER A 9 -5.62 5.87 6.05
CA SER A 9 -4.79 6.70 6.93
C SER A 9 -4.24 5.96 8.15
N ASP A 10 -4.88 4.87 8.58
CA ASP A 10 -4.50 4.10 9.77
C ASP A 10 -3.70 2.83 9.45
N MET A 11 -3.42 2.59 8.16
CA MET A 11 -2.88 1.32 7.67
C MET A 11 -1.52 0.98 8.28
N GLU A 12 -0.63 1.96 8.46
CA GLU A 12 0.71 1.73 9.01
C GLU A 12 0.68 1.18 10.45
N ARG A 13 -0.27 1.67 11.25
CA ARG A 13 -0.50 1.17 12.61
C ARG A 13 -1.18 -0.20 12.56
N ALA A 14 -2.25 -0.33 11.79
CA ALA A 14 -3.05 -1.54 11.74
C ALA A 14 -2.27 -2.74 11.17
N ALA A 15 -1.36 -2.52 10.22
CA ALA A 15 -0.53 -3.57 9.60
C ALA A 15 0.26 -4.40 10.62
N LYS A 16 0.63 -3.81 11.77
CA LYS A 16 1.41 -4.48 12.83
C LYS A 16 0.57 -5.46 13.66
N GLU A 17 -0.75 -5.32 13.63
CA GLU A 17 -1.70 -6.10 14.43
C GLU A 17 -2.45 -7.17 13.62
N LEU A 18 -2.52 -6.99 12.29
CA LEU A 18 -3.20 -7.89 11.37
C LEU A 18 -2.59 -9.30 11.37
N LYS A 19 -3.46 -10.30 11.31
CA LYS A 19 -3.08 -11.72 11.22
C LYS A 19 -3.63 -12.34 9.95
N ALA A 20 -2.95 -13.39 9.48
CA ALA A 20 -3.42 -14.17 8.34
C ALA A 20 -4.82 -14.76 8.64
N GLY A 21 -5.75 -14.58 7.70
CA GLY A 21 -7.14 -15.02 7.82
C GLY A 21 -8.11 -13.99 8.40
N ASP A 22 -7.64 -12.78 8.72
CA ASP A 22 -8.54 -11.66 9.06
C ASP A 22 -9.25 -11.12 7.81
N GLU A 23 -10.52 -10.78 7.95
CA GLU A 23 -11.32 -10.16 6.90
C GLU A 23 -11.29 -8.64 7.11
N VAL A 24 -10.75 -7.91 6.13
CA VAL A 24 -10.58 -6.45 6.22
C VAL A 24 -11.52 -5.74 5.26
N LEU A 25 -12.35 -4.84 5.79
CA LEU A 25 -13.05 -3.83 5.02
C LEU A 25 -12.21 -2.55 5.00
N LEU A 26 -11.54 -2.30 3.88
CA LEU A 26 -10.69 -1.14 3.68
C LEU A 26 -11.50 0.03 3.08
N SER A 27 -11.30 1.23 3.59
CA SER A 27 -11.92 2.46 3.10
C SER A 27 -10.88 3.58 2.94
N GLY A 28 -11.03 4.43 1.93
CA GLY A 28 -10.10 5.54 1.66
C GLY A 28 -9.52 5.51 0.24
N ILE A 29 -8.30 6.03 0.09
CA ILE A 29 -7.64 6.21 -1.23
C ILE A 29 -6.67 5.05 -1.48
N VAL A 30 -6.85 4.36 -2.60
CA VAL A 30 -5.97 3.27 -3.04
C VAL A 30 -5.40 3.59 -4.41
N TYR A 31 -4.08 3.63 -4.52
CA TYR A 31 -3.37 3.72 -5.79
C TYR A 31 -3.16 2.31 -6.35
N THR A 32 -3.50 2.10 -7.62
CA THR A 32 -3.30 0.80 -8.27
C THR A 32 -2.07 0.85 -9.15
N ALA A 33 -1.20 -0.14 -8.98
CA ALA A 33 0.01 -0.32 -9.79
C ALA A 33 0.17 -1.81 -10.10
N ARG A 34 0.50 -2.12 -11.35
CA ARG A 34 0.81 -3.47 -11.83
C ARG A 34 2.18 -3.48 -12.50
N ASP A 35 2.49 -4.50 -13.28
CA ASP A 35 3.79 -4.78 -13.89
C ASP A 35 4.44 -3.58 -14.58
N ALA A 36 3.72 -2.89 -15.48
CA ALA A 36 4.27 -1.75 -16.21
C ALA A 36 4.45 -0.50 -15.34
N ALA A 37 3.64 -0.34 -14.30
CA ALA A 37 3.82 0.74 -13.33
C ALA A 37 5.03 0.45 -12.44
N HIS A 38 5.14 -0.77 -11.91
CA HIS A 38 6.28 -1.21 -11.10
C HIS A 38 7.60 -1.06 -11.85
N LYS A 39 7.70 -1.55 -13.09
CA LYS A 39 8.91 -1.39 -13.91
C LYS A 39 9.34 0.06 -14.07
N ARG A 40 8.38 0.96 -14.31
CA ARG A 40 8.67 2.41 -14.45
C ARG A 40 9.13 3.02 -13.14
N ILE A 41 8.44 2.71 -12.04
CA ILE A 41 8.77 3.21 -10.70
C ILE A 41 10.18 2.75 -10.30
N CYS A 42 10.52 1.46 -10.46
CA CYS A 42 11.86 0.95 -10.18
C CYS A 42 12.93 1.64 -11.04
N ALA A 43 12.71 1.74 -12.36
CA ALA A 43 13.67 2.40 -13.25
C ALA A 43 13.87 3.90 -12.92
N MET A 44 12.84 4.60 -12.43
CA MET A 44 12.96 5.97 -11.94
C MET A 44 13.83 6.02 -10.67
N LEU A 45 13.57 5.14 -9.70
CA LEU A 45 14.33 5.06 -8.47
C LEU A 45 15.81 4.72 -8.72
N ASP A 46 16.09 3.80 -9.65
CA ASP A 46 17.47 3.44 -10.04
C ASP A 46 18.23 4.63 -10.66
N ARG A 47 17.52 5.57 -11.29
CA ARG A 47 18.06 6.83 -11.82
C ARG A 47 18.13 7.96 -10.78
N GLY A 48 17.73 7.71 -9.53
CA GLY A 48 17.65 8.73 -8.48
C GLY A 48 16.49 9.71 -8.65
N GLU A 49 15.52 9.41 -9.51
CA GLU A 49 14.30 10.20 -9.70
C GLU A 49 13.26 9.89 -8.60
N LYS A 50 12.34 10.83 -8.37
CA LYS A 50 11.25 10.63 -7.42
C LYS A 50 10.11 9.83 -8.05
N PRO A 51 9.48 8.89 -7.33
CA PRO A 51 8.31 8.18 -7.82
C PRO A 51 7.11 9.13 -8.02
N PRO A 52 6.12 8.75 -8.84
CA PRO A 52 4.94 9.59 -9.15
C PRO A 52 4.00 9.82 -7.96
N PHE A 53 4.17 9.08 -6.87
CA PHE A 53 3.48 9.26 -5.60
C PHE A 53 4.41 8.84 -4.45
N PRO A 54 4.19 9.35 -3.22
CA PRO A 54 4.97 8.95 -2.06
C PRO A 54 4.86 7.44 -1.83
N LEU A 55 6.00 6.78 -1.70
CA LEU A 55 6.08 5.38 -1.27
C LEU A 55 6.55 5.39 0.18
N SER A 56 5.65 5.04 1.09
CA SER A 56 5.93 4.81 2.51
C SER A 56 5.62 3.36 2.84
N GLY A 57 6.44 2.72 3.67
CA GLY A 57 6.31 1.32 4.08
C GLY A 57 6.26 1.18 5.58
#